data_AF-A0A0B6YAZ2-F1
#
_entry.id   AF-A0A0B6YAZ2-F1
#
_cell.length_a   1.000
_cell.length_b   1.000
_cell.length_c   1.000
_cell.angle_alpha   90.00
_cell.angle_beta   90.00
_cell.angle_gamma   90.00
#
_symmetry.space_group_name_H-M   'P 1'
#
loop_
_entity.id
_entity.type
_entity.pdbx_description
1 polymer ?
#
loop_
_entity_poly.entity_id
_entity_poly.type
_entity_poly.pdbx_seq_one_letter_code
_entity_poly.pdbx_strand_id
1 'polypeptide(L)'
;FIVQEYIDKPLLLDGYKFDLRIYVLITSCDPLCIFLYSDGLVRLATEKYVQPQETNINHLCMHLTNYSVNKRSELYDKNKAFDTGSKRSIRYFNEYLQRSDIDVGLLWRRIADMIV
;
A
#
# COMPACT_ATOMS: atom_id res chain seq x y z
N PHE A 1 -8.31 -9.14 -21.53
CA PHE A 1 -7.30 -8.46 -20.68
C PHE A 1 -7.71 -7.02 -20.50
N ILE A 2 -7.36 -6.41 -19.36
CA ILE A 2 -7.51 -4.97 -19.14
C ILE A 2 -6.11 -4.37 -19.33
N VAL A 3 -6.04 -3.25 -20.04
CA VAL A 3 -4.82 -2.44 -20.12
C VAL A 3 -5.04 -1.22 -19.23
N GLN A 4 -4.11 -0.98 -18.32
CA GLN A 4 -4.17 0.12 -17.37
C GLN A 4 -2.83 0.86 -17.41
N GLU A 5 -2.88 2.19 -17.37
CA GLU A 5 -1.68 3.01 -17.22
C GLU A 5 -0.96 2.65 -15.91
N TYR A 6 0.35 2.46 -16.02
CA TYR A 6 1.19 2.17 -14.87
C TYR A 6 1.61 3.46 -14.17
N ILE A 7 1.35 3.56 -12.87
CA ILE A 7 1.80 4.69 -12.04
C ILE A 7 3.31 4.56 -11.84
N ASP A 8 4.09 5.34 -12.61
CA ASP A 8 5.54 5.25 -12.68
C ASP A 8 6.28 6.06 -11.60
N LYS A 9 5.61 7.03 -10.98
CA LYS A 9 6.10 7.85 -9.87
C LYS A 9 5.26 7.65 -8.59
N PRO A 10 5.23 6.43 -8.01
CA PRO A 10 4.53 6.19 -6.77
C PRO A 10 5.24 6.86 -5.58
N LEU A 11 4.50 7.17 -4.52
CA LEU A 11 5.11 7.43 -3.22
C LEU A 11 5.86 6.17 -2.77
N LEU A 12 7.05 6.35 -2.21
CA LEU A 12 7.90 5.25 -1.75
C LEU A 12 8.01 5.28 -0.23
N LEU A 13 7.96 4.11 0.40
CA LEU A 13 8.23 3.94 1.82
C LEU A 13 9.59 3.27 1.97
N ASP A 14 10.56 3.98 2.55
CA ASP A 14 11.96 3.56 2.61
C ASP A 14 12.50 3.13 1.25
N GLY A 15 12.11 3.79 0.15
CA GLY A 15 12.54 3.45 -1.22
C GLY A 15 11.89 2.21 -1.82
N TYR A 16 10.91 1.60 -1.17
CA TYR A 16 10.12 0.50 -1.72
C TYR A 16 8.76 0.99 -2.20
N LYS A 17 8.27 0.41 -3.30
CA LYS A 17 6.88 0.59 -3.72
C LYS A 17 5.96 -0.09 -2.71
N PHE A 18 4.80 0.50 -2.45
CA PHE A 18 3.81 -0.09 -1.56
C PHE A 18 2.39 0.16 -2.05
N ASP A 19 1.45 -0.60 -1.49
CA ASP A 19 0.03 -0.32 -1.57
C ASP A 19 -0.61 -0.37 -0.18
N LEU A 20 -1.81 0.21 -0.07
CA LEU A 20 -2.62 0.17 1.14
C LEU A 20 -3.74 -0.85 0.99
N ARG A 21 -3.84 -1.78 1.93
CA ARG A 21 -5.00 -2.62 2.14
C ARG A 21 -5.87 -2.02 3.23
N ILE A 22 -6.99 -1.45 2.81
CA ILE A 22 -7.99 -0.85 3.67
C ILE A 22 -9.17 -1.82 3.77
N TYR A 23 -9.67 -2.02 4.99
CA TYR A 23 -10.80 -2.91 5.23
C TYR A 23 -12.08 -2.08 5.36
N VAL A 24 -13.09 -2.48 4.59
CA VAL A 24 -14.40 -1.83 4.56
C VAL A 24 -15.46 -2.89 4.87
N LEU A 25 -16.36 -2.58 5.80
CA LEU A 25 -17.51 -3.41 6.14
C LEU A 25 -18.79 -2.71 5.66
N ILE A 26 -19.56 -3.39 4.83
CA ILE A 26 -20.89 -2.93 4.41
C ILE A 26 -21.92 -3.77 5.18
N THR A 27 -22.75 -3.13 5.99
CA THR A 27 -23.77 -3.82 6.81
C THR A 27 -25.15 -3.73 6.20
N SER A 28 -25.39 -2.75 5.35
CA SER A 28 -26.66 -2.54 4.66
C SER A 28 -26.41 -1.82 3.34
N CYS A 29 -27.22 -2.12 2.34
CA CYS A 29 -27.21 -1.42 1.04
C CYS A 29 -28.43 -0.49 0.86
N ASP A 30 -29.46 -0.66 1.69
CA ASP A 30 -30.67 0.17 1.67
C ASP A 30 -31.27 0.26 3.10
N PRO A 31 -30.96 1.31 3.88
CA PRO A 31 -30.06 2.40 3.53
C PRO A 31 -28.60 1.93 3.49
N LEU A 32 -27.77 2.55 2.65
CA LEU A 32 -26.35 2.24 2.54
C LEU A 32 -25.63 2.54 3.87
N CYS A 33 -24.92 1.55 4.41
CA CYS A 33 -24.17 1.66 5.66
C CYS A 33 -22.79 1.04 5.50
N ILE A 34 -21.76 1.88 5.53
CA ILE A 34 -20.36 1.54 5.27
C ILE A 34 -19.51 1.94 6.48
N PHE A 35 -18.64 1.03 6.92
CA PHE A 35 -17.67 1.26 7.99
C PHE A 35 -16.26 1.04 7.46
N LEU A 36 -15.39 2.02 7.65
CA LEU A 36 -13.95 1.86 7.43
C LEU A 36 -13.30 1.37 8.72
N TYR A 37 -12.52 0.30 8.64
CA TYR A 37 -11.71 -0.13 9.77
C TYR A 37 -10.58 0.87 10.02
N SER A 38 -10.29 1.15 11.29
CA SER A 38 -9.33 2.18 11.68
C SER A 38 -7.86 1.84 11.41
N ASP A 39 -7.56 0.58 11.11
CA ASP A 39 -6.23 0.12 10.71
C ASP A 39 -6.31 -0.71 9.42
N GLY A 40 -5.16 -1.10 8.90
CA GLY A 40 -5.04 -1.87 7.68
C GLY A 40 -3.63 -2.39 7.49
N LEU A 41 -3.26 -2.68 6.25
CA LEU A 41 -1.91 -3.14 5.93
C LEU A 41 -1.27 -2.24 4.90
N VAL A 42 -0.07 -1.77 5.18
CA VAL A 42 0.85 -1.29 4.16
C VAL A 42 1.64 -2.48 3.66
N ARG A 43 1.55 -2.80 2.37
CA ARG A 43 2.19 -3.95 1.76
C ARG A 43 3.33 -3.47 0.89
N LEU A 44 4.56 -3.78 1.28
CA LEU A 44 5.75 -3.34 0.57
C LEU A 44 6.18 -4.39 -0.46
N ALA A 45 6.71 -3.88 -1.58
CA ALA A 45 7.60 -4.62 -2.45
C ALA A 45 8.89 -5.00 -1.67
N THR A 46 9.62 -5.99 -2.17
CA THR A 46 10.86 -6.47 -1.52
C THR A 46 12.13 -5.99 -2.20
N GLU A 47 12.02 -5.44 -3.41
CA GLU A 47 13.11 -4.77 -4.11
C GLU A 47 12.90 -3.25 -4.14
N LYS A 48 13.99 -2.48 -4.05
CA LYS A 48 13.96 -1.02 -4.12
C LYS A 48 13.41 -0.58 -5.46
N TYR A 49 12.54 0.43 -5.44
CA TYR A 49 11.88 0.90 -6.63
C TYR A 49 12.82 1.68 -7.54
N VAL A 50 12.81 1.33 -8.82
CA VAL A 50 13.38 2.10 -9.91
C VAL A 50 12.26 2.33 -10.93
N GLN A 51 12.25 3.51 -11.57
CA GLN A 51 11.25 3.82 -12.60
C GLN A 51 11.30 2.75 -13.72
N PRO A 52 10.14 2.35 -14.27
CA PRO A 52 10.09 1.29 -15.27
C PRO A 52 10.96 1.60 -16.49
N GLN A 53 11.76 0.63 -16.89
CA GLN A 53 12.58 0.59 -18.09
C GLN A 53 12.45 -0.82 -18.68
N GLU A 54 12.80 -0.99 -19.96
CA GLU A 54 12.77 -2.31 -20.61
C GLU A 54 13.60 -3.37 -19.85
N THR A 55 14.64 -2.94 -19.14
CA THR A 55 15.54 -3.78 -18.35
C THR A 55 14.94 -4.27 -17.04
N ASN A 56 14.02 -3.53 -16.41
CA ASN A 56 13.51 -3.84 -15.07
C ASN A 56 12.02 -4.21 -15.03
N ILE A 57 11.28 -4.10 -16.13
CA ILE A 57 9.82 -4.37 -16.16
C ILE A 57 9.45 -5.79 -15.68
N ASN A 58 10.37 -6.75 -15.82
CA ASN A 58 10.19 -8.13 -15.37
C ASN A 58 10.54 -8.36 -13.90
N HIS A 59 11.03 -7.34 -13.17
CA HIS A 59 11.34 -7.40 -11.75
C HIS A 59 10.05 -7.31 -10.91
N LEU A 60 9.34 -8.44 -10.85
CA LEU A 60 8.02 -8.50 -10.22
C LEU A 60 8.05 -8.09 -8.73
N CYS A 61 9.11 -8.44 -8.00
CA CYS A 61 9.28 -8.09 -6.59
C CYS A 61 9.57 -6.59 -6.34
N MET A 62 9.80 -5.81 -7.40
CA MET A 62 9.94 -4.34 -7.38
C MET A 62 8.61 -3.65 -7.70
N HIS A 63 7.93 -4.13 -8.75
CA HIS A 63 6.75 -3.46 -9.31
C HIS A 63 5.42 -3.95 -8.73
N LEU A 64 5.38 -5.18 -8.19
CA LEU A 64 4.21 -5.76 -7.55
C LEU A 64 4.41 -5.82 -6.03
N THR A 65 3.38 -5.41 -5.31
CA THR A 65 3.33 -5.35 -3.84
C THR A 65 2.54 -6.53 -3.25
N ASN A 66 2.07 -7.44 -4.10
CA ASN A 66 1.29 -8.61 -3.70
C ASN A 66 2.10 -9.50 -2.76
N TYR A 67 1.48 -9.89 -1.64
CA TYR A 67 2.07 -10.86 -0.72
C TYR A 67 2.39 -12.20 -1.39
N SER A 68 1.54 -12.68 -2.31
CA SER A 68 1.76 -13.95 -3.01
C SER A 68 3.05 -13.99 -3.83
N VAL A 69 3.47 -12.83 -4.36
CA VAL A 69 4.71 -12.64 -5.13
C VAL A 69 5.86 -12.46 -4.15
N ASN A 70 5.77 -11.44 -3.30
CA ASN A 70 6.89 -11.03 -2.44
C ASN A 70 7.24 -12.05 -1.36
N LYS A 71 6.30 -12.87 -0.85
CA LYS A 71 6.61 -13.89 0.18
C LYS A 71 7.63 -14.95 -0.24
N ARG A 72 7.89 -15.06 -1.55
CA ARG A 72 8.86 -15.98 -2.15
C ARG A 72 10.23 -15.34 -2.31
N SER A 73 10.34 -14.02 -2.18
CA SER A 73 11.60 -13.29 -2.19
C SER A 73 12.40 -13.61 -0.93
N GLU A 74 13.70 -13.80 -1.09
CA GLU A 74 14.63 -13.96 0.04
C GLU A 74 14.72 -12.67 0.88
N LEU A 75 14.40 -11.53 0.27
CA LEU A 75 14.36 -10.21 0.91
C LEU A 75 13.04 -9.94 1.65
N TYR A 76 12.12 -10.90 1.69
CA TYR A 76 10.85 -10.73 2.39
C TYR A 76 11.03 -10.79 3.90
N ASP A 77 10.89 -9.64 4.56
CA ASP A 77 10.94 -9.55 6.01
C ASP A 77 9.58 -9.96 6.61
N LYS A 78 9.61 -11.08 7.34
CA LYS A 78 8.46 -11.71 8.00
C LYS A 78 8.15 -11.10 9.37
N ASN A 79 8.91 -10.09 9.80
CA ASN A 79 8.61 -9.38 11.04
C ASN A 79 7.16 -8.89 11.00
N LYS A 80 6.45 -9.13 12.10
CA LYS A 80 5.03 -8.77 12.28
C LYS A 80 4.87 -7.59 13.24
N ALA A 81 5.97 -6.98 13.66
CA ALA A 81 5.91 -5.71 14.37
C ALA A 81 5.19 -4.68 13.48
N PHE A 82 4.53 -3.72 14.14
CA PHE A 82 3.62 -2.80 13.46
C PHE A 82 4.35 -1.81 12.53
N ASP A 83 5.64 -1.57 12.76
CA ASP A 83 6.48 -0.53 12.16
C ASP A 83 7.60 -1.04 11.26
N THR A 84 7.84 -2.36 11.23
CA THR A 84 8.94 -2.99 10.50
C THR A 84 8.43 -4.14 9.62
N GLY A 85 9.32 -4.72 8.81
CA GLY A 85 8.94 -5.78 7.89
C GLY A 85 8.37 -5.30 6.56
N SER A 86 8.09 -6.29 5.69
CA SER A 86 7.45 -6.07 4.39
C SER A 86 5.92 -5.87 4.48
N LYS A 87 5.37 -5.90 5.71
CA LYS A 87 3.99 -5.54 6.04
C LYS A 87 3.98 -4.69 7.29
N ARG A 88 3.40 -3.50 7.21
CA ARG A 88 3.30 -2.56 8.34
C ARG A 88 1.85 -2.17 8.57
N SER A 89 1.54 -1.63 9.75
CA SER A 89 0.20 -1.11 10.03
C SER A 89 -0.04 0.22 9.32
N ILE A 90 -1.30 0.54 9.07
CA ILE A 90 -1.68 1.87 8.58
C ILE A 90 -1.44 2.91 9.66
N ARG A 91 -1.56 2.53 10.94
CA ARG A 91 -1.17 3.41 12.05
C ARG A 91 0.27 3.90 11.92
N TYR A 92 1.23 2.99 11.71
CA TYR A 92 2.62 3.37 11.48
C TYR A 92 2.77 4.29 10.27
N PHE A 93 2.06 3.98 9.18
CA PHE A 93 2.11 4.79 7.96
C PHE A 93 1.59 6.22 8.17
N ASN A 94 0.52 6.39 8.94
CA ASN A 94 0.03 7.72 9.31
C ASN A 94 1.08 8.49 10.13
N GLU A 95 1.74 7.84 11.10
CA GLU A 95 2.84 8.45 11.86
C GLU A 95 4.03 8.83 10.95
N TYR A 96 4.35 7.98 9.97
CA TYR A 96 5.39 8.25 8.97
C TYR A 96 5.08 9.44 8.07
N LEU A 97 3.83 9.54 7.58
CA LEU A 97 3.38 10.65 6.75
C LEU A 97 3.37 11.97 7.52
N GLN A 98 2.90 11.96 8.77
CA GLN A 98 2.92 13.14 9.64
C GLN A 98 4.34 13.67 9.86
N ARG A 99 5.32 12.76 10.08
CA ARG A 99 6.74 13.13 10.21
C ARG A 99 7.33 13.70 8.93
N SER A 100 6.73 13.38 7.79
CA SER A 100 7.12 13.85 6.46
C SER A 100 6.30 15.08 6.01
N ASP A 101 5.57 15.72 6.92
CA ASP A 101 4.74 16.91 6.69
C ASP A 101 3.62 16.69 5.63
N ILE A 102 3.12 15.46 5.55
CA ILE A 102 2.00 15.10 4.66
C ILE A 102 0.68 15.14 5.45
N ASP A 103 -0.32 15.85 4.92
CA ASP A 103 -1.65 15.94 5.52
C ASP A 103 -2.40 14.59 5.44
N VAL A 104 -2.29 13.82 6.52
CA VAL A 104 -3.00 12.54 6.72
C VAL A 104 -4.51 12.73 6.74
N GLY A 105 -5.02 13.85 7.25
CA GLY A 105 -6.46 14.13 7.28
C GLY A 105 -7.04 14.35 5.88
N LEU A 106 -6.31 15.03 5.00
CA LEU A 106 -6.67 15.15 3.58
C LEU A 106 -6.60 13.80 2.86
N LEU A 107 -5.56 13.00 3.13
CA LEU A 107 -5.43 11.66 2.54
C LEU A 107 -6.64 10.78 2.85
N TRP A 108 -7.02 10.67 4.12
CA TRP A 108 -8.15 9.81 4.54
C TRP A 108 -9.50 10.31 4.06
N ARG A 109 -9.71 11.63 3.95
CA ARG A 109 -10.90 12.19 3.30
C ARG A 109 -11.01 11.74 1.84
N ARG A 110 -9.92 11.86 1.06
CA ARG A 110 -9.89 11.41 -0.34
C ARG A 110 -10.08 9.90 -0.50
N ILE A 111 -9.58 9.10 0.43
CA ILE A 111 -9.79 7.66 0.43
C ILE A 111 -11.27 7.33 0.72
N ALA A 112 -11.88 7.99 1.71
CA ALA A 112 -13.28 7.79 2.04
C ALA A 112 -14.19 8.19 0.86
N ASP A 113 -13.89 9.31 0.20
CA ASP A 113 -14.61 9.78 -1.00
C ASP A 113 -14.46 8.83 -2.20
N MET A 114 -13.43 7.98 -2.24
CA MET A 114 -13.25 6.97 -3.29
C MET A 114 -14.04 5.68 -3.01
N ILE A 115 -14.38 5.41 -1.75
CA ILE A 115 -15.11 4.21 -1.33
C ILE A 115 -16.63 4.38 -1.50
N VAL A 116 -17.12 5.62 -1.37
CA VAL A 116 -18.53 6.02 -1.53
C VAL A 116 -18.82 6.39 -2.97
#